data_AF-A0A848LAM3-F1
#
_entry.id   AF-A0A848LAM3-F1
#
_cell.length_a   1.000
_cell.length_b   1.000
_cell.length_c   1.000
_cell.angle_alpha   90.00
_cell.angle_beta   90.00
_cell.angle_gamma   90.00
#
_symmetry.space_group_name_H-M   'P 1'
#
loop_
_entity.id
_entity.type
_entity.pdbx_description
1 polymer ?
#
loop_
_entity_poly.entity_id
_entity_poly.type
_entity_poly.pdbx_seq_one_letter_code
_entity_poly.pdbx_strand_id
1 'polypeptide(L)' 'MLKPGDVAPDFNVRDHTGRVHRLADYHGKNVVLWFYPKADTPG' A
#
# COMPACT_ATOMS: atom_id res chain seq x y z
N MET A 1 10.91 -9.45 7.77
CA MET A 1 9.94 -8.85 8.71
C MET A 1 10.32 -7.39 8.85
N LEU A 2 9.39 -6.46 8.62
CA LEU A 2 9.67 -5.01 8.75
C LEU A 2 9.63 -4.59 10.22
N LYS A 3 10.47 -3.62 10.58
CA LYS A 3 10.56 -3.03 11.91
C LYS A 3 10.37 -1.51 11.82
N PRO A 4 9.99 -0.84 12.92
CA PRO A 4 9.97 0.61 12.97
C PRO A 4 11.33 1.21 12.57
N GLY A 5 11.31 2.19 11.67
CA GLY A 5 12.50 2.85 11.14
C GLY A 5 13.07 2.21 9.87
N ASP A 6 12.65 1.00 9.49
CA ASP A 6 13.01 0.42 8.20
C ASP A 6 12.45 1.27 7.06
N VAL A 7 13.25 1.45 6.01
CA VAL A 7 12.75 2.02 4.75
C VAL A 7 11.69 1.07 4.19
N ALA A 8 10.51 1.61 3.89
CA ALA A 8 9.45 0.84 3.26
C ALA A 8 9.95 0.27 1.92
N PRO A 9 9.86 -1.06 1.69
CA PRO A 9 10.27 -1.65 0.43
C PRO A 9 9.43 -1.10 -0.73
N ASP A 10 10.07 -0.90 -1.88
CA ASP A 10 9.35 -0.54 -3.08
C ASP A 10 8.35 -1.63 -3.47
N PHE A 11 7.19 -1.19 -3.93
CA PHE A 11 6.18 -2.05 -4.50
C PHE A 11 5.50 -1.38 -5.69
N ASN A 12 4.90 -2.21 -6.54
CA ASN A 12 3.90 -1.78 -7.49
C ASN A 12 2.69 -2.71 -7.38
N VAL A 13 1.49 -2.14 -7.43
CA VAL A 13 0.24 -2.89 -7.34
C VAL A 13 -0.77 -2.31 -8.30
N ARG A 14 -1.56 -3.17 -8.94
CA ARG A 14 -2.70 -2.77 -9.76
C ARG A 14 -3.95 -2.69 -8.88
N ASP A 15 -4.63 -1.56 -8.88
CA ASP A 15 -5.90 -1.40 -8.17
C ASP A 15 -7.10 -1.99 -8.94
N HIS A 16 -8.29 -1.89 -8.35
CA HIS A 16 -9.54 -2.40 -8.92
C HIS A 16 -9.98 -1.69 -10.21
N THR A 17 -9.40 -0.54 -10.55
CA THR A 17 -9.65 0.19 -11.81
C THR A 17 -8.61 -0.10 -12.89
N GLY A 18 -7.59 -0.90 -12.57
CA GLY A 18 -6.49 -1.21 -13.47
C GLY A 18 -5.31 -0.23 -13.40
N ARG A 19 -5.39 0.82 -12.58
CA ARG A 19 -4.30 1.75 -12.37
C ARG A 19 -3.18 1.08 -11.59
N VAL A 20 -1.95 1.25 -12.05
CA VAL A 20 -0.75 0.83 -11.33
C VAL A 20 -0.34 1.94 -10.37
N HIS A 21 -0.18 1.60 -9.10
CA HIS A 21 0.38 2.47 -8.07
C HIS A 21 1.77 1.97 -7.70
N ARG A 22 2.77 2.85 -7.72
CA ARG A 22 4.10 2.59 -7.18
C ARG A 22 4.28 3.35 -5.88
N LEU A 23 4.98 2.80 -4.90
CA LEU A 23 5.29 3.55 -3.67
C LEU A 23 5.98 4.89 -3.97
N ALA A 24 6.88 4.89 -4.95
CA ALA A 24 7.60 6.08 -5.40
C ALA A 24 6.69 7.20 -5.95
N ASP A 25 5.50 6.88 -6.44
CA ASP A 25 4.55 7.89 -6.94
C ASP A 25 4.02 8.80 -5.80
N TYR A 26 4.25 8.42 -4.54
CA TYR A 26 3.79 9.13 -3.33
C TYR A 26 4.92 9.80 -2.54
N HIS A 27 6.15 9.89 -3.06
CA HIS A 27 7.23 10.58 -2.37
C HIS A 27 6.85 12.01 -1.95
N GLY A 28 7.32 12.40 -0.77
CA GLY A 28 6.99 13.69 -0.16
C GLY A 28 5.63 13.74 0.55
N LYS A 29 4.86 12.64 0.55
CA LYS A 29 3.60 12.52 1.28
C LYS A 29 3.74 11.53 2.44
N ASN A 30 2.96 11.75 3.51
CA ASN A 30 2.75 10.73 4.52
C ASN A 30 1.77 9.69 3.96
N VAL A 31 2.16 8.42 3.96
CA VAL A 31 1.37 7.31 3.41
C VAL A 31 1.13 6.26 4.49
N VAL A 32 -0.10 5.75 4.55
CA VAL A 32 -0.47 4.61 5.39
C VAL A 32 -0.96 3.50 4.49
N LEU A 33 -0.33 2.33 4.56
CA LEU A 33 -0.76 1.12 3.87
C LEU A 33 -1.51 0.21 4.84
N TRP A 34 -2.74 -0.15 4.48
CA TRP A 34 -3.65 -0.95 5.30
C TRP A 34 -4.12 -2.16 4.49
N PHE A 35 -4.26 -3.32 5.15
CA PHE A 35 -4.84 -4.54 4.58
C PHE A 35 -6.12 -4.95 5.32
N TYR A 36 -7.11 -5.44 4.58
CA TYR A 36 -8.32 -6.05 5.14
C TYR A 36 -8.52 -7.44 4.52
N PRO A 37 -9.14 -8.41 5.22
CA PRO A 37 -9.19 -9.80 4.75
C PRO A 37 -10.02 -10.01 3.50
N LYS A 38 -11.19 -9.36 3.42
CA LYS A 38 -12.14 -9.49 2.33
C LYS A 38 -13.04 -8.26 2.22
N ALA A 39 -13.37 -7.87 0.98
CA ALA A 39 -14.34 -6.81 0.72
C ALA A 39 -15.77 -7.32 0.98
N ASP A 40 -16.69 -6.40 1.25
CA ASP A 40 -18.12 -6.67 1.38
C ASP A 40 -18.48 -7.74 2.42
N THR A 41 -17.71 -7.80 3.51
CA THR A 41 -18.04 -8.61 4.69
C THR A 41 -18.37 -7.73 5.88
N PRO A 42 -19.34 -8.11 6.74
CA PRO A 42 -19.72 -7.31 7.92
C PRO A 42 -18.58 -7.03 8.91
N GLY A 43 -17.54 -7.88 8.90
CA GLY A 43 -16.54 -7.95 9.97
C GLY A 43 -16.94 -8.96 11.02
#